data_AF-A0A151TLP2-F1
#
_entry.id   AF-A0A151TLP2-F1
#
_cell.length_a   1.000
_cell.length_b   1.000
_cell.length_c   1.000
_cell.angle_alpha   90.00
_cell.angle_beta   90.00
_cell.angle_gamma   90.00
#
_symmetry.space_group_name_H-M   'P 1'
#
loop_
_entity.id
_entity.type
_entity.pdbx_description
1 polymer ?
#
loop_
_entity_poly.entity_id
_entity_poly.type
_entity_poly.pdbx_seq_one_letter_code
_entity_poly.pdbx_strand_id
1 'polypeptide(L)'
;MAPTESSLLLPSGSGRSNKKEASGDKWDLAYIVYFTLGLGYLLPWNAFITAVDYFAYLYPDASVDRIFAVVYMLIGLIGIFLIILFSHKSHAFVRINVGLLLFVISLLAVPLIDAFYVKGRVGLYKGFYATTAAVALSGVADALVQGSIVGSAGELPERYMQAVIAGTAGSGIASY
;
A
#
# COMPACT_ATOMS: atom_id res chain seq x y z
N MET A 1 0.58 27.71 -54.60
CA MET A 1 0.94 27.40 -53.20
C MET A 1 -0.36 26.96 -52.53
N ALA A 2 -0.54 25.65 -52.38
CA ALA A 2 -1.80 25.03 -51.97
C ALA A 2 -2.03 25.20 -50.45
N PRO A 3 -3.27 25.39 -49.98
CA PRO A 3 -3.59 25.38 -48.56
C PRO A 3 -3.50 23.96 -48.02
N THR A 4 -2.70 23.80 -46.98
CA THR A 4 -2.38 22.55 -46.30
C THR A 4 -3.63 21.87 -45.74
N GLU A 5 -3.83 20.61 -46.09
CA GLU A 5 -4.96 19.73 -45.75
C GLU A 5 -5.12 19.42 -44.23
N SER A 6 -4.40 20.12 -43.36
CA SER A 6 -4.37 19.86 -41.91
C SER A 6 -5.55 20.46 -41.14
N SER A 7 -6.33 21.38 -41.74
CA SER A 7 -7.52 21.97 -41.10
C SER A 7 -8.81 21.16 -41.28
N LEU A 8 -8.77 20.06 -42.03
CA LEU A 8 -9.97 19.26 -42.38
C LEU A 8 -10.21 18.05 -41.46
N LEU A 9 -9.31 17.79 -40.50
CA LEU A 9 -9.40 16.67 -39.55
C LEU A 9 -9.88 17.08 -38.15
N LEU A 10 -10.41 18.28 -37.98
CA LEU A 10 -11.18 18.61 -36.78
C LEU A 10 -12.61 18.12 -37.00
N PRO A 11 -13.05 17.01 -36.39
CA PRO A 11 -14.48 16.78 -36.27
C PRO A 11 -15.03 17.93 -35.42
N SER A 12 -15.78 18.80 -36.06
CA SER A 12 -16.83 19.60 -35.43
C SER A 12 -17.87 18.61 -34.91
N GLY A 13 -17.54 18.02 -33.77
CA GLY A 13 -18.32 17.04 -33.07
C GLY A 13 -18.40 17.54 -31.64
N SER A 14 -19.61 17.92 -31.27
CA SER A 14 -20.13 18.15 -29.94
C SER A 14 -19.97 16.92 -29.02
N GLY A 15 -18.76 16.37 -28.94
CA GLY A 15 -18.31 15.46 -27.90
C GLY A 15 -18.09 16.26 -26.63
N ARG A 16 -19.21 16.70 -26.05
CA ARG A 16 -19.31 16.93 -24.61
C ARG A 16 -18.75 15.66 -24.00
N SER A 17 -17.46 15.69 -23.64
CA SER A 17 -16.84 14.63 -22.87
C SER A 17 -17.81 14.45 -21.70
N ASN A 18 -18.51 13.31 -21.71
CA ASN A 18 -19.17 12.79 -20.55
C ASN A 18 -18.03 12.53 -19.56
N LYS A 19 -17.52 13.60 -18.94
CA LYS A 19 -17.29 13.58 -17.51
C LYS A 19 -18.60 13.02 -16.99
N LYS A 20 -18.60 11.72 -16.70
CA LYS A 20 -19.38 11.20 -15.59
C LYS A 20 -18.94 12.06 -14.42
N GLU A 21 -19.55 13.24 -14.29
CA GLU A 21 -19.63 13.94 -13.04
C GLU A 21 -20.17 12.86 -12.12
N ALA A 22 -19.31 12.39 -11.21
CA ALA A 22 -19.70 11.48 -10.17
C ALA A 22 -20.88 12.16 -9.48
N SER A 23 -22.07 11.74 -9.85
CA SER A 23 -23.30 12.41 -9.48
C SER A 23 -23.46 12.24 -7.99
N GLY A 24 -23.20 13.32 -7.24
CA GLY A 24 -23.63 13.45 -5.86
C GLY A 24 -22.69 12.91 -4.77
N ASP A 25 -21.37 12.98 -4.93
CA ASP A 25 -20.47 12.93 -3.76
C ASP A 25 -20.59 14.26 -3.00
N LYS A 26 -21.66 14.40 -2.21
CA LYS A 26 -22.07 15.65 -1.51
C LYS A 26 -21.01 16.27 -0.59
N TRP A 27 -19.88 15.58 -0.34
CA TRP A 27 -18.86 15.96 0.62
C TRP A 27 -17.43 15.50 0.27
N ASP A 28 -17.17 15.03 -0.97
CA ASP A 28 -15.90 14.40 -1.34
C ASP A 28 -15.46 13.23 -0.41
N LEU A 29 -16.42 12.59 0.27
CA LEU A 29 -16.14 11.55 1.27
C LEU A 29 -15.39 10.37 0.67
N ALA A 30 -15.76 9.91 -0.53
CA ALA A 30 -15.04 8.82 -1.17
C ALA A 30 -13.60 9.23 -1.52
N TYR A 31 -13.35 10.48 -1.89
CA TYR A 31 -11.99 10.98 -2.10
C TYR A 31 -11.16 10.91 -0.81
N ILE A 32 -11.72 11.37 0.31
CA ILE A 32 -11.08 11.31 1.62
C ILE A 32 -10.80 9.85 2.02
N VAL A 33 -11.76 8.94 1.79
CA VAL A 33 -11.58 7.51 2.09
C VAL A 33 -10.43 6.91 1.28
N TYR A 34 -10.38 7.13 -0.04
CA TYR A 34 -9.27 6.64 -0.87
C TYR A 34 -7.93 7.26 -0.48
N PHE A 35 -7.91 8.54 -0.09
CA PHE A 35 -6.74 9.21 0.45
C PHE A 35 -6.26 8.57 1.77
N THR A 36 -7.16 8.39 2.75
CA THR A 36 -6.83 7.78 4.04
C THR A 36 -6.42 6.32 3.89
N LEU A 37 -7.07 5.56 3.00
CA LEU A 37 -6.68 4.19 2.68
C LEU A 37 -5.28 4.16 2.04
N GLY A 38 -5.01 5.07 1.11
CA GLY A 38 -3.70 5.26 0.49
C GLY A 38 -2.59 5.53 1.51
N LEU A 39 -2.88 6.43 2.44
CA LEU A 39 -1.99 6.74 3.56
C LEU A 39 -1.77 5.52 4.46
N GLY A 40 -2.86 4.82 4.80
CA GLY A 40 -2.85 3.74 5.78
C GLY A 40 -2.10 2.49 5.37
N TYR A 41 -2.06 2.15 4.07
CA TYR A 41 -1.43 0.90 3.63
C TYR A 41 0.11 0.97 3.58
N LEU A 42 0.71 2.17 3.48
CA LEU A 42 2.17 2.34 3.56
C LEU A 42 2.70 2.53 4.98
N LEU A 43 1.87 2.99 5.92
CA LEU A 43 2.28 3.24 7.30
C LEU A 43 3.06 2.08 7.94
N PRO A 44 2.64 0.81 7.78
CA PRO A 44 3.34 -0.30 8.42
C PRO A 44 4.76 -0.47 7.89
N TRP A 45 4.95 -0.39 6.58
CA TRP A 45 6.27 -0.45 5.96
C TRP A 45 7.16 0.70 6.45
N ASN A 46 6.62 1.92 6.48
CA ASN A 46 7.40 3.06 6.94
C ASN A 46 7.81 2.92 8.41
N ALA A 47 6.94 2.40 9.27
CA ALA A 47 7.28 2.13 10.67
C ALA A 47 8.44 1.13 10.82
N PHE A 48 8.49 0.08 9.98
CA PHE A 48 9.62 -0.86 9.97
C PHE A 48 10.92 -0.21 9.52
N ILE A 49 10.88 0.68 8.53
CA ILE A 49 12.05 1.43 8.08
C ILE A 49 12.55 2.40 9.16
N THR A 50 11.66 3.14 9.82
CA THR A 50 12.05 4.02 10.94
C THR A 50 12.67 3.24 12.10
N ALA A 51 12.21 2.02 12.36
CA ALA A 51 12.77 1.14 13.40
C ALA A 51 14.00 0.33 12.95
N VAL A 52 14.51 0.51 11.73
CA VAL A 52 15.59 -0.33 11.18
C VAL A 52 16.87 -0.24 12.00
N ASP A 53 17.23 0.96 12.49
CA ASP A 53 18.42 1.18 13.31
C ASP A 53 18.34 0.44 14.65
N TYR A 54 17.14 0.37 15.24
CA TYR A 54 16.90 -0.40 16.46
C TYR A 54 17.14 -1.90 16.21
N PHE A 55 16.65 -2.43 15.09
CA PHE A 55 16.89 -3.85 14.76
C PHE A 55 18.34 -4.13 14.38
N ALA A 56 19.03 -3.20 13.72
CA ALA A 56 20.45 -3.32 13.41
C ALA A 56 21.30 -3.33 14.68
N TYR A 57 20.94 -2.54 15.70
CA TYR A 57 21.56 -2.59 17.03
C TYR A 57 21.32 -3.95 17.71
N LEU A 58 20.11 -4.49 17.61
CA LEU A 58 19.73 -5.74 18.26
C LEU A 58 20.35 -6.98 17.59
N TYR A 59 20.61 -6.90 16.28
CA TYR A 59 21.11 -7.98 15.42
C TYR A 59 22.30 -7.53 14.52
N PRO A 60 23.49 -7.25 15.11
CA PRO A 60 24.61 -6.64 14.38
C PRO A 60 25.22 -7.53 13.28
N ASP A 61 25.06 -8.85 13.37
CA ASP A 61 25.62 -9.80 12.38
C ASP A 61 24.71 -10.00 11.15
N ALA A 62 23.53 -9.36 11.12
CA ALA A 62 22.56 -9.50 10.04
C ALA A 62 22.36 -8.17 9.28
N SER A 63 22.28 -8.22 7.95
CA SER A 63 21.87 -7.07 7.14
C SER A 63 20.35 -6.88 7.18
N VAL A 64 19.85 -6.44 8.34
CA VAL A 64 18.40 -6.38 8.64
C VAL A 64 17.65 -5.53 7.62
N ASP A 65 18.21 -4.38 7.25
CA ASP A 65 17.69 -3.47 6.23
C ASP A 65 17.40 -4.19 4.90
N ARG A 66 18.38 -4.96 4.41
CA ARG A 66 18.26 -5.67 3.13
C ARG A 66 17.28 -6.83 3.24
N ILE A 67 17.37 -7.60 4.32
CA ILE A 67 16.52 -8.77 4.52
C ILE A 67 15.05 -8.33 4.60
N PHE A 68 14.75 -7.28 5.36
CA PHE A 68 13.38 -6.77 5.50
C PHE A 68 12.84 -6.25 4.16
N ALA A 69 13.63 -5.48 3.41
CA ALA A 69 13.24 -5.00 2.10
C ALA A 69 12.98 -6.14 1.11
N VAL A 70 13.89 -7.12 1.02
CA VAL A 70 13.73 -8.27 0.11
C VAL A 70 12.51 -9.10 0.48
N VAL A 71 12.33 -9.42 1.77
CA VAL A 71 11.17 -10.18 2.25
C VAL A 71 9.88 -9.45 1.95
N TYR A 72 9.78 -8.17 2.28
CA TYR A 72 8.60 -7.36 2.02
C TYR A 72 8.27 -7.29 0.53
N MET A 73 9.25 -6.95 -0.31
CA MET A 73 9.04 -6.79 -1.75
C MET A 73 8.68 -8.10 -2.45
N LEU A 74 9.36 -9.21 -2.12
CA LEU A 74 9.06 -10.50 -2.73
C LEU A 74 7.68 -11.01 -2.35
N ILE A 75 7.30 -10.88 -1.08
CA ILE A 75 5.99 -11.29 -0.61
C ILE A 75 4.90 -10.39 -1.16
N GLY A 76 5.14 -9.07 -1.22
CA GLY A 76 4.23 -8.13 -1.85
C GLY A 76 4.01 -8.47 -3.34
N LEU A 77 5.09 -8.74 -4.08
CA LEU A 77 5.02 -9.14 -5.49
C LEU A 77 4.22 -10.43 -5.70
N ILE A 78 4.55 -11.49 -4.96
CA ILE A 78 3.84 -12.77 -5.02
C ILE A 78 2.38 -12.58 -4.61
N GLY A 79 2.13 -11.79 -3.56
CA GLY A 79 0.80 -11.49 -3.04
C GLY A 79 -0.07 -10.79 -4.08
N ILE A 80 0.44 -9.75 -4.75
CA ILE A 80 -0.30 -9.05 -5.82
C ILE A 80 -0.56 -9.99 -6.98
N PHE A 81 0.42 -10.81 -7.38
CA PHE A 81 0.25 -11.79 -8.44
C PHE A 81 -0.86 -12.79 -8.12
N LEU A 82 -0.87 -13.36 -6.91
CA LEU A 82 -1.92 -14.27 -6.44
C LEU A 82 -3.29 -13.58 -6.39
N ILE A 83 -3.33 -12.34 -5.92
CA ILE A 83 -4.54 -11.54 -5.89
C ILE A 83 -5.14 -11.35 -7.27
N ILE A 84 -4.31 -11.06 -8.28
CA ILE A 84 -4.79 -10.88 -9.65
C ILE A 84 -5.42 -12.18 -10.14
N LEU A 85 -4.80 -13.33 -9.86
CA LEU A 85 -5.30 -14.66 -10.24
C LEU A 85 -6.59 -15.05 -9.50
N PHE A 86 -6.70 -14.71 -8.21
CA PHE A 86 -7.82 -15.10 -7.35
C PHE A 86 -8.88 -14.00 -7.16
N SER A 87 -8.72 -12.83 -7.81
CA SER A 87 -9.55 -11.65 -7.61
C SER A 87 -11.05 -11.95 -7.81
N HIS A 88 -11.37 -12.80 -8.77
CA HIS A 88 -12.75 -13.16 -9.11
C HIS A 88 -13.50 -13.92 -8.00
N LYS A 89 -12.79 -14.48 -7.01
CA LYS A 89 -13.40 -15.25 -5.91
C LYS A 89 -13.68 -14.43 -4.65
N SER A 90 -13.15 -13.20 -4.54
CA SER A 90 -13.22 -12.43 -3.30
C SER A 90 -13.58 -10.97 -3.54
N HIS A 91 -14.58 -10.47 -2.82
CA HIS A 91 -14.93 -9.05 -2.83
C HIS A 91 -13.77 -8.17 -2.31
N ALA A 92 -13.52 -7.04 -2.99
CA ALA A 92 -12.46 -6.10 -2.62
C ALA A 92 -12.60 -5.60 -1.17
N PHE A 93 -13.83 -5.36 -0.71
CA PHE A 93 -14.11 -4.96 0.67
C PHE A 93 -13.54 -5.94 1.71
N VAL A 94 -13.72 -7.25 1.51
CA VAL A 94 -13.22 -8.27 2.44
C VAL A 94 -11.69 -8.27 2.43
N ARG A 95 -11.07 -8.21 1.26
CA ARG A 95 -9.61 -8.19 1.10
C ARG A 95 -8.97 -6.98 1.79
N ILE A 96 -9.59 -5.81 1.67
CA ILE A 96 -9.14 -4.58 2.33
C ILE A 96 -9.21 -4.75 3.85
N ASN A 97 -10.36 -5.18 4.40
CA ASN A 97 -10.52 -5.32 5.85
C ASN A 97 -9.58 -6.39 6.44
N VAL A 98 -9.41 -7.53 5.77
CA VAL A 98 -8.46 -8.57 6.19
C VAL A 98 -7.04 -8.04 6.17
N GLY A 99 -6.63 -7.35 5.11
CA GLY A 99 -5.29 -6.77 5.04
C GLY A 99 -5.05 -5.69 6.09
N LEU A 100 -6.03 -4.81 6.37
CA LEU A 100 -5.94 -3.84 7.46
C LEU A 100 -5.81 -4.51 8.84
N LEU A 101 -6.54 -5.61 9.09
CA LEU A 101 -6.39 -6.39 10.31
C LEU A 101 -4.98 -7.00 10.42
N LEU A 102 -4.46 -7.56 9.32
CA LEU A 102 -3.11 -8.11 9.27
C LEU A 102 -2.04 -7.04 9.54
N PHE A 103 -2.24 -5.81 9.07
CA PHE A 103 -1.34 -4.70 9.40
C PHE A 103 -1.31 -4.36 10.89
N VAL A 104 -2.48 -4.31 11.54
CA VAL A 104 -2.56 -4.08 13.00
C VAL A 104 -1.83 -5.19 13.74
N ILE A 105 -2.04 -6.45 13.35
CA ILE A 105 -1.36 -7.60 13.96
C ILE A 105 0.15 -7.48 13.77
N SER A 106 0.62 -7.18 12.56
CA SER A 106 2.04 -7.04 12.25
C SER A 106 2.72 -5.93 13.06
N LEU A 107 2.09 -4.75 13.11
CA LEU A 107 2.61 -3.60 13.86
C LEU A 107 2.64 -3.82 15.36
N LEU A 108 1.67 -4.56 15.91
CA LEU A 108 1.67 -4.92 17.33
C LEU A 108 2.62 -6.07 17.66
N ALA A 109 2.88 -6.98 16.72
CA ALA A 109 3.72 -8.14 16.97
C ALA A 109 5.14 -7.73 17.42
N VAL A 110 5.75 -6.74 16.76
CA VAL A 110 7.10 -6.26 17.06
C VAL A 110 7.25 -5.77 18.50
N PRO A 111 6.50 -4.75 18.99
CA PRO A 111 6.63 -4.25 20.35
C PRO A 111 6.21 -5.30 21.39
N LEU A 112 5.25 -6.19 21.06
CA LEU A 112 4.87 -7.28 21.97
C LEU A 112 6.00 -8.31 22.11
N ILE A 113 6.64 -8.70 21.01
CA ILE A 113 7.79 -9.62 21.03
C ILE A 113 8.94 -8.99 21.81
N ASP A 114 9.21 -7.70 21.61
CA ASP A 114 10.24 -7.02 22.38
C ASP A 114 9.90 -6.95 23.87
N ALA A 115 8.69 -6.50 24.22
CA ALA A 115 8.26 -6.33 25.61
C ALA A 115 8.22 -7.66 26.39
N PHE A 116 7.70 -8.73 25.79
CA PHE A 116 7.47 -9.99 26.49
C PHE A 116 8.62 -10.99 26.36
N TYR A 117 9.33 -11.00 25.23
CA TYR A 117 10.28 -12.07 24.89
C TYR A 117 11.74 -11.61 24.81
N VAL A 118 12.03 -10.58 24.01
CA VAL A 118 13.43 -10.12 23.82
C VAL A 118 13.91 -9.31 25.03
N LYS A 119 13.04 -8.50 25.64
CA LYS A 119 13.36 -7.59 26.76
C LYS A 119 14.62 -6.76 26.49
N GLY A 120 14.82 -6.32 25.24
CA GLY A 120 16.02 -5.57 24.82
C GLY A 120 17.34 -6.36 24.84
N ARG A 121 17.31 -7.69 24.90
CA ARG A 121 18.51 -8.53 24.95
C ARG A 121 19.09 -8.75 23.54
N VAL A 122 20.30 -8.25 23.33
CA VAL A 122 21.04 -8.33 22.06
C VAL A 122 21.44 -9.77 21.71
N GLY A 123 21.33 -10.16 20.43
CA GLY A 123 21.78 -11.47 19.93
C GLY A 123 20.75 -12.61 20.00
N LEU A 124 19.48 -12.32 20.31
CA LEU A 124 18.43 -13.33 20.36
C LEU A 124 17.82 -13.58 18.97
N TYR A 125 18.47 -14.39 18.13
CA TYR A 125 18.03 -14.64 16.74
C TYR A 125 16.58 -15.14 16.58
N LYS A 126 15.98 -15.73 17.63
CA LYS A 126 14.54 -16.06 17.65
C LYS A 126 13.65 -14.82 17.49
N GLY A 127 14.03 -13.68 18.10
CA GLY A 127 13.35 -12.40 17.91
C GLY A 127 13.48 -11.88 16.48
N PHE A 128 14.66 -12.07 15.87
CA PHE A 128 14.90 -11.67 14.47
C PHE A 128 13.98 -12.40 13.49
N TYR A 129 13.82 -13.72 13.63
CA TYR A 129 12.89 -14.50 12.79
C TYR A 129 11.44 -14.05 12.98
N ALA A 130 11.05 -13.73 14.22
CA ALA A 130 9.70 -13.29 14.52
C ALA A 130 9.41 -11.90 13.95
N THR A 131 10.36 -10.95 14.04
CA THR A 131 10.24 -9.63 13.38
C THR A 131 10.22 -9.77 11.87
N THR A 132 11.07 -10.63 11.30
CA THR A 132 11.07 -10.90 9.85
C THR A 132 9.72 -11.48 9.40
N ALA A 133 9.11 -12.35 10.22
CA ALA A 133 7.77 -12.88 9.95
C ALA A 133 6.69 -11.80 10.03
N ALA A 134 6.81 -10.81 10.93
CA ALA A 134 5.92 -9.65 10.96
C ALA A 134 6.07 -8.80 9.70
N VAL A 135 7.30 -8.51 9.26
CA VAL A 135 7.56 -7.80 7.98
C VAL A 135 6.96 -8.57 6.80
N ALA A 136 7.12 -9.89 6.77
CA ALA A 136 6.49 -10.76 5.78
C ALA A 136 4.96 -10.64 5.79
N LEU A 137 4.35 -10.65 6.98
CA LEU A 137 2.90 -10.49 7.15
C LEU A 137 2.42 -9.12 6.65
N SER A 138 3.20 -8.06 6.89
CA SER A 138 2.93 -6.74 6.32
C SER A 138 2.99 -6.74 4.80
N GLY A 139 3.91 -7.49 4.17
CA GLY A 139 3.95 -7.62 2.71
C GLY A 139 2.69 -8.30 2.15
N VAL A 140 2.16 -9.32 2.85
CA VAL A 140 0.88 -9.96 2.47
C VAL A 140 -0.28 -8.98 2.62
N ALA A 141 -0.32 -8.26 3.74
CA ALA A 141 -1.34 -7.25 4.02
C ALA A 141 -1.32 -6.13 2.97
N ASP A 142 -0.14 -5.62 2.62
CA ASP A 142 0.05 -4.60 1.59
C ASP A 142 -0.48 -5.09 0.25
N ALA A 143 -0.09 -6.28 -0.20
CA ALA A 143 -0.63 -6.85 -1.43
C ALA A 143 -2.17 -6.89 -1.43
N LEU A 144 -2.78 -7.38 -0.34
CA LEU A 144 -4.23 -7.45 -0.17
C LEU A 144 -4.91 -6.10 -0.27
N VAL A 145 -4.41 -5.11 0.47
CA VAL A 145 -4.98 -3.76 0.57
C VAL A 145 -4.69 -2.97 -0.70
N GLN A 146 -3.42 -2.81 -1.08
CA GLN A 146 -2.97 -2.04 -2.24
C GLN A 146 -3.60 -2.57 -3.53
N GLY A 147 -3.54 -3.88 -3.78
CA GLY A 147 -4.12 -4.48 -4.98
C GLY A 147 -5.64 -4.35 -5.04
N SER A 148 -6.35 -4.32 -3.91
CA SER A 148 -7.80 -4.11 -3.88
C SER A 148 -8.17 -2.64 -4.12
N ILE A 149 -7.46 -1.72 -3.46
CA ILE A 149 -7.71 -0.28 -3.56
C ILE A 149 -7.42 0.20 -4.97
N VAL A 150 -6.25 -0.14 -5.52
CA VAL A 150 -5.86 0.28 -6.88
C VAL A 150 -6.79 -0.34 -7.92
N GLY A 151 -7.16 -1.62 -7.76
CA GLY A 151 -8.14 -2.27 -8.63
C GLY A 151 -9.50 -1.56 -8.61
N SER A 152 -10.01 -1.24 -7.42
CA SER A 152 -11.29 -0.54 -7.26
C SER A 152 -11.25 0.92 -7.74
N ALA A 153 -10.17 1.65 -7.46
CA ALA A 153 -10.00 3.03 -7.91
C ALA A 153 -9.88 3.14 -9.43
N GLY A 154 -9.39 2.10 -10.11
CA GLY A 154 -9.30 2.05 -11.57
C GLY A 154 -10.65 1.94 -12.28
N GLU A 155 -11.71 1.50 -11.60
CA GLU A 155 -13.08 1.47 -12.13
C GLU A 155 -13.82 2.82 -11.96
N LEU A 156 -13.26 3.72 -11.15
CA LEU A 156 -13.83 5.03 -10.81
C LEU A 156 -13.15 6.16 -11.60
N PRO A 157 -13.72 7.38 -11.61
CA PRO A 157 -13.06 8.55 -12.20
C PRO A 157 -11.62 8.76 -11.68
N GLU A 158 -10.74 9.28 -12.54
CA GLU A 158 -9.29 9.44 -12.29
C GLU A 158 -8.94 10.12 -10.95
N ARG A 159 -9.84 11.00 -10.46
CA ARG A 159 -9.68 11.71 -9.19
C ARG A 159 -9.48 10.77 -7.99
N TYR A 160 -10.09 9.58 -7.98
CA TYR A 160 -9.93 8.65 -6.86
C TYR A 160 -8.58 7.94 -6.87
N MET A 161 -8.06 7.60 -8.05
CA MET A 161 -6.69 7.09 -8.17
C MET A 161 -5.67 8.15 -7.72
N GLN A 162 -5.89 9.41 -8.07
CA GLN A 162 -5.07 10.53 -7.58
C GLN A 162 -5.12 10.64 -6.04
N ALA A 163 -6.29 10.44 -5.43
CA ALA A 163 -6.43 10.44 -3.98
C ALA A 163 -5.56 9.35 -3.33
N VAL A 164 -5.58 8.13 -3.89
CA VAL A 164 -4.74 7.01 -3.42
C VAL A 164 -3.26 7.39 -3.49
N ILE A 165 -2.79 7.82 -4.66
CA ILE A 165 -1.38 8.19 -4.87
C ILE A 165 -0.96 9.34 -3.94
N ALA A 166 -1.81 10.35 -3.77
CA ALA A 166 -1.56 11.46 -2.85
C ALA A 166 -1.46 10.99 -1.39
N GLY A 167 -2.35 10.09 -0.95
CA GLY A 167 -2.31 9.48 0.38
C GLY A 167 -1.03 8.68 0.61
N THR A 168 -0.65 7.84 -0.36
CA THR A 168 0.58 7.07 -0.37
C THR A 168 1.81 7.98 -0.22
N ALA A 169 1.87 9.07 -0.98
CA ALA A 169 2.96 10.06 -0.86
C ALA A 169 2.97 10.73 0.52
N GLY A 170 1.80 11.07 1.06
CA GLY A 170 1.65 11.67 2.39
C GLY A 170 2.15 10.77 3.54
N SER A 171 2.05 9.45 3.40
CA SER A 171 2.49 8.49 4.43
C SER A 171 3.99 8.60 4.75
N GLY A 172 4.83 8.95 3.76
CA GLY A 172 6.27 9.10 3.94
C GLY A 172 6.65 10.32 4.77
N ILE A 173 5.86 11.39 4.69
CA ILE A 173 6.07 12.63 5.47
C ILE A 173 5.81 12.37 6.96
N ALA A 174 4.83 11.53 7.29
CA ALA A 174 4.51 11.16 8.68
C ALA A 174 5.59 10.28 9.34
N SER A 175 6.61 9.86 8.59
CA SER A 175 7.63 8.90 9.03
C SER A 175 8.99 9.56 9.32
N TYR A 176 9.08 10.88 9.13
CA TYR A 176 10.20 11.75 9.52
C TYR A 176 9.84 12.54 10.78
#